data_AF-A0A7S2KTZ8-F1
#
_entry.id   AF-A0A7S2KTZ8-F1
#
_cell.length_a   1.000
_cell.length_b   1.000
_cell.length_c   1.000
_cell.angle_alpha   90.00
_cell.angle_beta   90.00
_cell.angle_gamma   90.00
#
_symmetry.space_group_name_H-M   'P 1'
#
loop_
_entity.id
_entity.type
_entity.pdbx_description
1 polymer ?
#
loop_
_entity_poly.entity_id
_entity_poly.type
_entity_poly.pdbx_seq_one_letter_code
_entity_poly.pdbx_strand_id
1 'polypeptide(L)'
;KKTTSASSSHVGGLPVYHDDEHQSINESGLKSTNPKCTRCKTQMYLLLQLHAPLDDLDRTLYVFGCNNPSCHLLEECTTLNGVGNETVKTRFCANFGGTLGGALRCFRSQQQQQSN
;
A
#
# COMPACT_ATOMS: atom_id res chain seq x y z
N LYS A 1 -7.53 -7.35 21.94
CA LYS A 1 -7.02 -6.72 20.70
C LYS A 1 -5.54 -7.05 20.59
N LYS A 2 -5.08 -7.66 19.48
CA LYS A 2 -3.66 -7.96 19.27
C LYS A 2 -2.95 -6.63 18.99
N THR A 3 -1.98 -6.25 19.82
CA THR A 3 -1.18 -5.05 19.62
C THR A 3 -0.26 -5.30 18.42
N THR A 4 -0.42 -4.54 17.34
CA THR A 4 0.45 -4.64 16.16
C THR A 4 1.71 -3.82 16.41
N SER A 5 2.88 -4.41 16.17
CA SER A 5 4.18 -3.75 16.25
C SER A 5 4.75 -3.52 14.86
N ALA A 6 5.76 -2.67 14.74
CA ALA A 6 6.49 -2.51 13.48
C ALA A 6 7.09 -3.83 13.02
N SER A 7 7.66 -4.61 13.94
CA SER A 7 8.24 -5.95 13.69
C SER A 7 7.19 -7.07 13.50
N SER A 8 5.95 -6.73 13.13
CA SER A 8 4.90 -7.71 12.83
C SER A 8 4.49 -7.67 11.36
N SER A 9 4.19 -8.84 10.80
CA SER A 9 3.72 -8.98 9.42
C SER A 9 2.20 -9.12 9.38
N HIS A 10 1.53 -8.32 8.54
CA HIS A 10 0.08 -8.38 8.34
C HIS A 10 -0.36 -7.78 7.00
N VAL A 11 -1.52 -8.22 6.54
CA VAL A 11 -2.20 -7.67 5.35
C VAL A 11 -3.23 -6.65 5.81
N GLY A 12 -3.22 -5.46 5.19
CA GLY A 12 -4.12 -4.37 5.53
C GLY A 12 -3.85 -3.74 6.90
N GLY A 13 -4.79 -2.93 7.39
CA GLY A 13 -4.70 -2.25 8.68
C GLY A 13 -3.98 -0.89 8.62
N LEU A 14 -3.50 -0.44 9.77
CA LEU A 14 -2.70 0.79 9.89
C LEU A 14 -1.21 0.44 9.99
N PRO A 15 -0.32 1.18 9.31
CA PRO A 15 1.11 0.92 9.41
C PRO A 15 1.63 1.31 10.79
N VAL A 16 2.60 0.53 11.28
CA VAL A 16 3.37 0.84 12.50
C VAL A 16 4.84 0.95 12.10
N TYR A 17 5.44 2.13 12.24
CA TYR A 17 6.82 2.41 11.85
C TYR A 17 7.81 2.21 13.00
N HIS A 18 9.08 1.93 12.70
CA HIS A 18 10.14 1.86 13.71
C HIS A 18 10.62 3.25 14.14
N ASP A 19 10.51 4.23 13.24
CA ASP A 19 10.97 5.60 13.41
C ASP A 19 9.84 6.62 13.24
N ASP A 20 10.09 7.85 13.70
CA ASP A 20 9.21 9.01 13.47
C ASP A 20 9.45 9.65 12.08
N GLU A 21 10.53 9.29 11.37
CA GLU A 21 10.86 9.88 10.05
C GLU A 21 9.82 9.55 8.97
N HIS A 22 9.24 8.35 9.02
CA HIS A 22 8.18 7.94 8.10
C HIS A 22 6.79 8.44 8.54
N GLN A 23 6.70 9.18 9.65
CA GLN A 23 5.49 9.84 10.10
C GLN A 23 5.48 11.29 9.58
N SER A 24 4.97 11.50 8.36
CA SER A 24 4.70 12.87 7.92
C SER A 24 3.62 13.49 8.81
N ILE A 25 3.99 14.56 9.52
CA ILE A 25 3.09 15.40 10.31
C ILE A 25 2.28 16.24 9.33
N ASN A 26 0.95 16.14 9.37
CA ASN A 26 0.10 17.06 8.60
C ASN A 26 -0.04 18.42 9.32
N GLU A 27 -0.57 19.44 8.65
CA GLU A 27 -0.81 20.78 9.22
C GLU A 27 -1.73 20.77 10.46
N SER A 28 -2.40 19.65 10.74
CA SER A 28 -3.27 19.42 11.90
C SER A 28 -2.60 18.67 13.05
N GLY A 29 -1.29 18.37 12.96
CA GLY A 29 -0.55 17.67 14.00
C GLY A 29 -0.89 16.18 14.16
N LEU A 30 -1.69 15.60 13.24
CA LEU A 30 -2.01 14.17 13.24
C LEU A 30 -0.91 13.38 12.52
N LYS A 31 -0.28 12.46 13.24
CA LYS A 31 0.73 11.53 12.72
C LYS A 31 0.11 10.57 11.71
N SER A 32 0.75 10.43 10.55
CA SER A 32 0.43 9.56 9.42
C SER A 32 -0.58 10.12 8.41
N THR A 33 -0.05 10.75 7.36
CA THR A 33 -0.69 10.70 6.06
C THR A 33 -0.05 9.56 5.28
N ASN A 34 -0.82 8.51 5.00
CA ASN A 34 -0.38 7.48 4.05
C ASN A 34 0.15 8.17 2.75
N PRO A 35 0.87 7.47 1.87
CA PRO A 35 1.20 8.03 0.56
C PRO A 35 -0.06 8.39 -0.25
N LYS A 36 0.03 9.42 -1.09
CA LYS A 36 -0.98 9.72 -2.11
C LYS A 36 -0.68 8.99 -3.41
N CYS A 37 -1.72 8.56 -4.11
CA CYS A 37 -1.62 7.93 -5.42
C CYS A 37 -1.03 8.92 -6.43
N THR A 38 -0.05 8.48 -7.23
CA THR A 38 0.57 9.35 -8.25
C THR A 38 -0.40 9.73 -9.37
N ARG A 39 -1.46 8.94 -9.60
CA ARG A 39 -2.50 9.16 -10.61
C ARG A 39 -3.64 10.06 -10.10
N CYS A 40 -4.55 9.53 -9.28
CA CYS A 40 -5.74 10.25 -8.82
C CYS A 40 -5.49 11.18 -7.62
N LYS A 41 -4.27 11.22 -7.07
CA LYS A 41 -3.89 12.03 -5.90
C LYS A 41 -4.65 11.69 -4.60
N THR A 42 -5.51 10.67 -4.60
CA THR A 42 -6.21 10.22 -3.39
C THR A 42 -5.28 9.50 -2.44
N GLN A 43 -5.67 9.46 -1.17
CA GLN A 43 -4.97 8.71 -0.13
C GLN A 43 -4.88 7.22 -0.50
N MET A 44 -3.70 6.62 -0.39
CA MET A 44 -3.49 5.18 -0.56
C MET A 44 -3.68 4.43 0.75
N TYR A 45 -3.88 3.12 0.64
CA TYR A 45 -4.13 2.22 1.77
C TYR A 45 -2.97 1.26 1.93
N LEU A 46 -2.63 0.93 3.17
CA LEU A 46 -1.68 -0.14 3.45
C LEU A 46 -2.26 -1.46 2.94
N LEU A 47 -1.52 -2.15 2.09
CA LEU A 47 -1.83 -3.49 1.61
C LEU A 47 -1.07 -4.54 2.42
N LEU A 48 0.20 -4.27 2.71
CA LEU A 48 1.09 -5.23 3.38
C LEU A 48 2.08 -4.49 4.28
N GLN A 49 2.20 -4.95 5.52
CA GLN A 49 3.36 -4.73 6.37
C GLN A 49 4.10 -6.07 6.48
N LEU A 50 5.37 -6.08 6.12
CA LEU A 50 6.21 -7.28 6.11
C LEU A 50 7.47 -7.01 6.92
N HIS A 51 7.54 -7.62 8.11
CA HIS A 51 8.77 -7.67 8.88
C HIS A 51 9.78 -8.56 8.16
N ALA A 52 10.94 -7.98 7.83
CA ALA A 52 11.99 -8.56 7.00
C ALA A 52 13.37 -8.27 7.63
N PRO A 53 13.66 -8.89 8.79
CA PRO A 53 14.87 -8.61 9.58
C PRO A 53 16.15 -8.93 8.80
N LEU A 54 17.23 -8.27 9.18
CA LEU A 54 18.61 -8.55 8.81
C LEU A 54 19.44 -8.77 10.07
N ASP A 55 20.66 -9.28 9.92
CA ASP A 55 21.51 -9.76 11.02
C ASP A 55 21.74 -8.74 12.16
N ASP A 56 21.57 -7.43 11.93
CA ASP A 56 21.65 -6.36 12.97
C ASP A 56 20.52 -5.31 12.87
N LEU A 57 19.54 -5.51 11.98
CA LEU A 57 18.51 -4.52 11.69
C LEU A 57 17.13 -5.14 11.75
N ASP A 58 16.29 -4.56 12.61
CA ASP A 58 14.87 -4.78 12.58
C ASP A 58 14.28 -3.88 11.49
N ARG A 59 13.96 -4.49 10.34
CA ARG A 59 13.49 -3.81 9.13
C ARG A 59 12.11 -4.29 8.77
N THR A 60 11.26 -3.34 8.39
CA THR A 60 9.91 -3.62 7.92
C THR A 60 9.64 -2.92 6.60
N LEU A 61 9.03 -3.66 5.67
CA LEU A 61 8.58 -3.17 4.38
C LEU A 61 7.07 -2.89 4.42
N TYR A 62 6.68 -1.75 3.88
CA TYR A 62 5.29 -1.32 3.80
C TYR A 62 4.92 -1.15 2.34
N VAL A 63 3.83 -1.79 1.91
CA VAL A 63 3.30 -1.68 0.56
C VAL A 63 1.95 -0.99 0.63
N PHE A 64 1.81 0.12 -0.09
CA PHE A 64 0.59 0.88 -0.21
C PHE A 64 0.03 0.80 -1.62
N GLY A 65 -1.30 0.72 -1.74
CA GLY A 65 -2.01 0.66 -3.01
C GLY A 65 -3.11 1.70 -3.11
N CYS A 66 -3.33 2.19 -4.33
CA CYS A 66 -4.51 2.96 -4.66
C CYS A 66 -5.75 2.05 -4.62
N ASN A 67 -6.82 2.49 -3.98
CA ASN A 67 -8.12 1.80 -4.00
C ASN A 67 -9.21 2.60 -4.75
N ASN A 68 -8.82 3.66 -5.48
CA ASN A 68 -9.78 4.42 -6.26
C ASN A 68 -10.14 3.63 -7.53
N PRO A 69 -11.40 3.20 -7.73
CA PRO A 69 -11.80 2.39 -8.88
C PRO A 69 -11.43 3.03 -10.21
N SER A 70 -11.52 4.36 -10.33
CA SER A 70 -11.14 5.09 -11.56
C SER A 70 -9.67 4.94 -11.96
N CYS A 71 -8.78 4.57 -11.04
CA CYS A 71 -7.37 4.26 -11.34
C CYS A 71 -7.16 2.83 -11.87
N HIS A 72 -8.18 1.98 -11.76
CA HIS A 72 -8.13 0.56 -12.08
C HIS A 72 -9.01 0.18 -13.26
N LEU A 73 -9.83 1.12 -13.72
CA LEU A 73 -10.64 0.96 -14.91
C LEU A 73 -9.79 1.24 -16.14
N LEU A 74 -9.69 0.24 -17.01
CA LEU A 74 -9.22 0.40 -18.38
C LEU A 74 -10.30 -0.15 -19.31
N GLU A 75 -10.56 0.56 -20.41
CA GLU A 75 -11.39 0.09 -21.53
C GLU A 75 -10.88 -1.24 -22.13
N GLU A 76 -9.67 -1.70 -21.78
CA GLU A 76 -9.09 -2.99 -22.22
C GLU A 76 -9.38 -4.18 -21.28
N CYS A 77 -9.96 -3.99 -20.08
CA CYS A 77 -10.49 -5.16 -19.35
C CYS A 77 -11.63 -5.85 -20.11
N THR A 78 -12.21 -5.15 -21.09
CA THR A 78 -13.21 -5.66 -22.05
C THR A 78 -12.60 -6.38 -23.25
N THR A 79 -11.31 -6.19 -23.59
CA THR A 79 -10.70 -6.83 -24.78
C THR A 79 -9.98 -8.14 -24.51
N LEU A 80 -9.71 -8.48 -23.24
CA LEU A 80 -9.14 -9.79 -22.87
C LEU A 80 -10.19 -10.90 -22.74
N ASN A 81 -11.48 -10.54 -22.62
CA ASN A 81 -12.57 -11.50 -22.69
C ASN A 81 -13.26 -11.34 -24.04
N GLY A 82 -12.85 -12.18 -24.99
CA GLY A 82 -13.41 -12.20 -26.33
C GLY A 82 -14.94 -12.13 -26.34
N VAL A 83 -15.44 -11.31 -27.26
CA VAL A 83 -16.80 -11.30 -27.85
C VAL A 83 -17.80 -12.22 -27.15
N GLY A 84 -18.57 -11.65 -26.23
CA GLY A 84 -19.70 -12.33 -25.61
C GLY A 84 -20.63 -11.30 -24.96
N ASN A 85 -21.80 -11.12 -25.56
CA ASN A 85 -22.92 -10.32 -25.05
C ASN A 85 -23.27 -10.74 -23.61
N GLU A 86 -22.75 -10.06 -22.61
CA GLU A 86 -23.39 -9.84 -21.32
C GLU A 86 -22.90 -8.50 -20.78
N THR A 87 -23.77 -7.77 -20.08
CA THR A 87 -23.40 -6.62 -19.27
C THR A 87 -22.32 -7.03 -18.27
N VAL A 88 -21.05 -6.96 -18.67
CA VAL A 88 -19.91 -7.17 -17.80
C VAL A 88 -19.92 -6.00 -16.84
N LYS A 89 -20.60 -6.18 -15.70
CA LYS A 89 -20.36 -5.39 -14.49
C LYS A 89 -18.86 -5.37 -14.33
N THR A 90 -18.25 -4.22 -14.61
CA THR A 90 -16.80 -4.00 -14.62
C THR A 90 -16.22 -4.57 -13.34
N ARG A 91 -15.70 -5.81 -13.40
CA ARG A 91 -15.05 -6.41 -12.23
C ARG A 91 -13.82 -5.55 -11.97
N PHE A 92 -13.58 -5.23 -10.70
CA PHE A 92 -12.40 -4.51 -10.29
C PHE A 92 -11.15 -5.20 -10.84
N CYS A 93 -10.49 -4.58 -11.80
CA CYS A 93 -9.22 -5.06 -12.33
C CYS A 93 -8.11 -4.56 -11.40
N ALA A 94 -7.61 -5.43 -10.54
CA ALA A 94 -6.50 -5.13 -9.64
C ALA A 94 -5.16 -5.03 -10.40
N ASN A 95 -5.13 -4.26 -11.48
CA ASN A 95 -3.94 -4.00 -12.26
C ASN A 95 -3.11 -2.98 -11.48
N PHE A 96 -2.05 -3.44 -10.83
CA PHE A 96 -1.12 -2.58 -10.14
C PHE A 96 0.20 -2.51 -10.93
N GLY A 97 0.71 -1.29 -11.14
CA GLY A 97 1.89 -1.06 -11.98
C GLY A 97 1.57 -0.83 -13.47
N GLY A 98 2.55 -0.28 -14.20
CA GLY A 98 2.41 0.14 -15.60
C GLY A 98 1.76 1.53 -15.77
N THR A 99 1.52 1.94 -17.03
CA THR A 99 0.88 3.22 -17.39
C THR A 99 -0.62 3.27 -17.04
N LEU A 100 -1.26 2.11 -16.85
CA LEU A 100 -2.71 1.97 -16.86
C LEU A 100 -3.31 1.40 -15.56
N GLY A 101 -2.47 0.90 -14.63
CA GLY A 101 -2.90 0.36 -13.33
C GLY A 101 -2.91 1.37 -12.19
N GLY A 102 -3.53 1.02 -11.07
CA GLY A 102 -3.41 1.80 -9.83
C GLY A 102 -1.96 1.85 -9.36
N ALA A 103 -1.56 2.99 -8.78
CA ALA A 103 -0.21 3.15 -8.27
C ALA A 103 0.02 2.21 -7.06
N LEU A 104 1.24 1.69 -6.97
CA LEU A 104 1.80 1.07 -5.76
C LEU A 104 2.95 1.93 -5.25
N ARG A 105 3.10 1.98 -3.93
CA ARG A 105 4.23 2.62 -3.28
C ARG A 105 4.78 1.75 -2.16
N CYS A 106 6.08 1.54 -2.19
CA CYS A 106 6.79 0.77 -1.18
C CYS A 106 7.65 1.70 -0.32
N PHE A 107 7.66 1.45 0.98
CA PHE A 107 8.51 2.12 1.96
C PHE A 107 9.23 1.09 2.80
N ARG A 108 10.34 1.50 3.40
CA ARG A 108 11.04 0.74 4.43
C ARG A 108 11.20 1.62 5.65
N SER A 109 11.02 1.06 6.84
CA SER A 109 11.46 1.66 8.10
C SER A 109 12.32 0.62 8.80
N GLN A 110 13.33 1.08 9.55
CA GLN A 110 14.28 0.18 10.19
C GLN A 110 14.88 0.80 11.45
N GLN A 111 15.23 -0.04 12.40
CA GLN A 111 15.98 0.33 13.60
C GLN A 111 17.09 -0.70 13.85
N GLN A 112 18.13 -0.31 14.58
CA GLN A 112 19.11 -1.27 15.10
C GLN A 112 18.40 -2.26 16.03
N GLN A 113 18.75 -3.54 15.93
CA GLN A 113 18.31 -4.49 16.94
C GLN A 113 18.89 -4.10 18.29
N GLN A 114 18.03 -4.06 19.32
CA GLN A 114 18.50 -3.96 20.69
C GLN A 114 19.11 -5.31 21.06
N SER A 115 20.44 -5.36 21.16
CA SER A 115 21.16 -6.47 21.77
C SER A 115 20.77 -6.52 23.26
N ASN A 116 20.09 -7.60 23.66
CA ASN A 116 19.86 -7.92 25.08
C ASN A 116 21.18 -8.23 25.80
#